data_AF-A0A2E6UXU9-F1
#
_entry.id   AF-A0A2E6UXU9-F1
#
_cell.length_a   1.000
_cell.length_b   1.000
_cell.length_c   1.000
_cell.angle_alpha   90.00
_cell.angle_beta   90.00
_cell.angle_gamma   90.00
#
_symmetry.space_group_name_H-M   'P 1'
#
loop_
_entity.id
_entity.type
_entity.pdbx_description
1 polymer ?
#
loop_
_entity_poly.entity_id
_entity_poly.type
_entity_poly.pdbx_seq_one_letter_code
_entity_poly.pdbx_strand_id
1 'polypeptide(L)'
;MTIQLPLSEVIATAKQKLSSVSACLNDSTAFSASVAEFNEWLTEHKDLISAPTLEEASVRLEIEQLIHQLTRLELQAHYNISLINGMQSYIHGKLEHNTTPNTQYHR
;
A
#
# COMPACT_ATOMS: atom_id res chain seq x y z
N MET A 1 16.57 22.40 14.88
CA MET A 1 16.47 23.14 13.60
C MET A 1 15.93 22.16 12.58
N THR A 2 14.64 22.18 12.29
CA THR A 2 14.06 21.45 11.15
C THR A 2 14.40 22.24 9.90
N ILE A 3 15.26 21.69 9.05
CA ILE A 3 15.51 22.25 7.73
C ILE A 3 14.20 22.09 6.97
N GLN A 4 13.45 23.17 6.77
CA GLN A 4 12.27 23.14 5.90
C GLN A 4 12.76 22.89 4.49
N LEU A 5 12.56 21.66 4.00
CA LEU A 5 12.79 21.30 2.61
C LEU A 5 11.91 22.19 1.71
N PRO A 6 12.40 22.62 0.54
CA PRO A 6 11.55 23.29 -0.43
C PRO A 6 10.41 22.37 -0.85
N LEU A 7 9.25 22.96 -1.11
CA LEU A 7 8.01 22.24 -1.45
C LEU A 7 8.17 21.30 -2.66
N SER A 8 9.04 21.64 -3.61
CA SER A 8 9.39 20.78 -4.74
C SER A 8 10.08 19.48 -4.34
N GLU A 9 11.00 19.51 -3.37
CA GLU A 9 11.65 18.31 -2.82
C GLU A 9 10.68 17.49 -1.99
N VAL A 10 9.75 18.16 -1.31
CA VAL A 10 8.67 17.53 -0.55
C VAL A 10 7.78 16.69 -1.47
N ILE A 11 7.37 17.24 -2.62
CA ILE A 11 6.60 16.51 -3.64
C ILE A 11 7.42 15.38 -4.28
N ALA A 12 8.69 15.63 -4.63
CA ALA A 12 9.54 14.62 -5.24
C ALA A 12 9.73 13.41 -4.32
N THR A 13 9.94 13.67 -3.03
CA THR A 13 10.07 12.64 -1.99
C THR A 13 8.77 11.86 -1.82
N ALA A 14 7.62 12.54 -1.84
CA ALA A 14 6.32 11.88 -1.79
C ALA A 14 6.09 10.97 -3.01
N LYS A 15 6.43 11.41 -4.22
CA LYS A 15 6.37 10.57 -5.43
C LYS A 15 7.27 9.34 -5.31
N GLN A 16 8.49 9.51 -4.82
CA GLN A 16 9.43 8.40 -4.62
C GLN A 16 8.89 7.37 -3.62
N LYS A 17 8.41 7.81 -2.45
CA LYS A 17 7.85 6.92 -1.45
C LYS A 17 6.60 6.19 -1.96
N LEU A 18 5.75 6.85 -2.74
CA LEU A 18 4.60 6.20 -3.37
C LEU A 18 5.02 5.13 -4.38
N SER A 19 6.12 5.35 -5.10
CA SER A 19 6.74 4.32 -5.95
C SER A 19 7.23 3.12 -5.12
N SER A 20 7.86 3.36 -3.97
CA SER A 20 8.25 2.30 -3.03
C SER A 20 7.04 1.49 -2.53
N VAL A 21 5.95 2.15 -2.12
CA VAL A 21 4.70 1.48 -1.73
C VAL A 21 4.17 0.60 -2.87
N SER A 22 4.16 1.12 -4.11
CA SER A 22 3.73 0.35 -5.28
C SER A 22 4.61 -0.88 -5.55
N ALA A 23 5.91 -0.80 -5.29
CA ALA A 23 6.82 -1.93 -5.49
C ALA A 23 6.55 -3.07 -4.48
N CYS A 24 5.95 -2.76 -3.33
CA CYS A 24 5.69 -3.70 -2.25
C CYS A 24 4.29 -4.35 -2.30
N LEU A 25 3.47 -4.10 -3.32
CA LEU A 25 2.05 -4.53 -3.40
C LEU A 25 1.77 -6.04 -3.16
N ASN A 26 2.78 -6.90 -3.29
CA ASN A 26 2.65 -8.35 -3.11
C ASN A 26 3.30 -8.87 -1.82
N ASP A 27 3.92 -8.00 -1.02
CA ASP A 27 4.49 -8.33 0.29
C ASP A 27 3.80 -7.48 1.35
N SER A 28 2.88 -8.10 2.09
CA SER A 28 2.08 -7.40 3.11
C SER A 28 2.93 -6.70 4.18
N THR A 29 4.08 -7.28 4.54
CA THR A 29 4.94 -6.71 5.59
C THR A 29 5.68 -5.50 5.05
N ALA A 30 6.34 -5.65 3.89
CA ALA A 30 7.05 -4.54 3.25
C ALA A 30 6.10 -3.41 2.82
N PHE A 31 4.89 -3.75 2.38
CA PHE A 31 3.85 -2.78 2.05
C PHE A 31 3.44 -1.97 3.27
N SER A 32 3.11 -2.65 4.39
CA SER A 32 2.70 -1.97 5.62
C SER A 32 3.77 -1.02 6.16
N ALA A 33 5.05 -1.42 6.11
CA ALA A 33 6.18 -0.58 6.51
C ALA A 33 6.31 0.65 5.61
N SER A 34 6.22 0.46 4.29
CA SER A 34 6.31 1.57 3.32
C SER A 34 5.16 2.57 3.46
N VAL A 35 3.94 2.10 3.74
CA VAL A 35 2.78 2.96 4.03
C VAL A 35 2.98 3.73 5.34
N ALA A 36 3.48 3.08 6.39
CA ALA A 36 3.77 3.74 7.67
C ALA A 36 4.82 4.85 7.49
N GLU A 37 5.91 4.58 6.78
CA GLU A 37 6.95 5.57 6.46
C GLU A 37 6.45 6.73 5.59
N PHE A 38 5.42 6.49 4.76
CA PHE A 38 4.78 7.55 3.98
C PHE A 38 3.89 8.44 4.87
N ASN A 39 3.11 7.83 5.76
CA ASN A 39 2.23 8.54 6.68
C ASN A 39 2.99 9.34 7.74
N GLU A 40 4.08 8.80 8.27
CA GLU A 40 4.97 9.52 9.19
C GLU A 40 5.56 10.74 8.49
N TRP A 41 6.09 10.56 7.28
CA TRP A 41 6.61 11.66 6.48
C TRP A 41 5.54 12.73 6.19
N LEU A 42 4.31 12.34 5.84
CA LEU A 42 3.20 13.27 5.60
C LEU A 42 2.87 14.08 6.86
N THR A 43 2.97 13.43 8.03
CA THR A 43 2.72 14.07 9.32
C THR A 43 3.80 15.10 9.64
N GLU A 44 5.07 14.78 9.40
CA GLU A 44 6.20 15.70 9.58
C GLU A 44 6.09 16.96 8.70
N HIS A 45 5.54 16.81 7.49
CA HIS A 45 5.44 17.91 6.52
C HIS A 45 4.05 18.56 6.48
N LYS A 46 3.13 18.16 7.36
CA LYS A 46 1.72 18.58 7.38
C LYS A 46 1.56 20.10 7.43
N ASP A 47 2.35 20.79 8.23
CA ASP A 47 2.27 22.25 8.40
C ASP A 47 2.69 22.99 7.13
N LEU A 48 3.65 22.43 6.39
CA LEU A 48 4.13 22.97 5.12
C LEU A 48 3.12 22.71 3.99
N ILE A 49 2.47 21.54 4.02
CA ILE A 49 1.41 21.14 3.08
C ILE A 49 0.11 21.94 3.31
N SER A 50 -0.18 22.28 4.57
CA SER A 50 -1.41 22.99 4.96
C SER A 50 -1.27 24.50 4.94
N ALA A 51 -0.09 25.04 4.60
CA ALA A 51 0.19 26.47 4.65
C ALA A 51 -0.67 27.23 3.62
N PRO A 52 -1.48 28.22 4.04
CA PRO A 52 -2.40 28.97 3.16
C PRO A 52 -1.68 29.91 2.18
N THR A 53 -0.37 30.11 2.35
CA THR A 53 0.50 30.90 1.47
C THR A 53 1.02 30.11 0.26
N LEU A 54 0.62 28.85 0.08
CA LEU A 54 0.84 28.13 -1.18
C LEU A 54 0.05 28.84 -2.29
N GLU A 55 0.67 29.78 -2.99
CA GLU A 55 0.18 30.34 -4.25
C GLU A 55 0.03 29.27 -5.36
N GLU A 56 0.49 28.04 -5.10
CA GLU A 56 0.40 26.92 -6.02
C GLU A 56 -0.80 26.03 -5.68
N ALA A 57 -2.00 26.43 -6.12
CA ALA A 57 -3.16 25.54 -6.18
C ALA A 57 -2.84 24.21 -6.89
N SER A 58 -1.86 24.22 -7.80
CA SER A 58 -1.26 23.06 -8.45
C SER A 58 -0.61 22.08 -7.48
N VAL A 59 0.15 22.57 -6.49
CA VAL A 59 0.84 21.68 -5.53
C VAL A 59 -0.14 21.01 -4.59
N ARG A 60 -1.14 21.75 -4.11
CA ARG A 60 -2.18 21.14 -3.28
C ARG A 60 -2.91 20.03 -4.03
N LEU A 61 -3.22 20.26 -5.30
CA LEU A 61 -3.80 19.25 -6.18
C LEU A 61 -2.87 18.04 -6.35
N GLU A 62 -1.56 18.24 -6.52
CA GLU A 62 -0.60 17.14 -6.61
C GLU A 62 -0.54 16.29 -5.34
N ILE A 63 -0.61 16.92 -4.16
CA ILE A 63 -0.62 16.19 -2.88
C ILE A 63 -1.92 15.41 -2.71
N GLU A 64 -3.07 16.01 -3.03
CA GLU A 64 -4.36 15.31 -3.02
C GLU A 64 -4.34 14.10 -3.97
N GLN A 65 -3.75 14.26 -5.17
CA GLN A 65 -3.56 13.15 -6.11
C GLN A 65 -2.67 12.04 -5.56
N LEU A 66 -1.59 12.38 -4.83
CA LEU A 66 -0.72 11.39 -4.19
C LEU A 66 -1.45 10.60 -3.10
N ILE A 67 -2.26 11.27 -2.28
CA ILE A 67 -3.09 10.61 -1.26
C ILE A 67 -4.10 9.67 -1.92
N HIS A 68 -4.78 10.12 -2.99
CA HIS A 68 -5.71 9.27 -3.73
C HIS A 68 -5.02 8.04 -4.34
N GLN A 69 -3.79 8.18 -4.85
CA GLN A 69 -3.02 7.06 -5.37
C GLN A 69 -2.66 6.07 -4.26
N LEU A 70 -2.24 6.55 -3.08
CA LEU A 70 -1.97 5.69 -1.93
C LEU A 70 -3.21 4.86 -1.55
N THR A 71 -4.38 5.48 -1.41
CA THR A 71 -5.63 4.77 -1.09
C THR A 71 -5.96 3.68 -2.11
N ARG A 72 -5.68 3.93 -3.41
CA ARG A 72 -5.88 2.91 -4.45
C ARG A 72 -4.90 1.74 -4.30
N LEU A 73 -3.64 2.02 -3.97
CA LEU A 73 -2.63 1.00 -3.72
C LEU A 73 -2.99 0.14 -2.50
N GLU A 74 -3.50 0.75 -1.42
CA GLU A 74 -3.96 0.03 -0.23
C GLU A 74 -5.11 -0.93 -0.56
N LEU A 75 -6.10 -0.46 -1.33
CA LEU A 75 -7.21 -1.31 -1.78
C LEU A 75 -6.71 -2.49 -2.64
N GLN A 76 -5.75 -2.23 -3.52
CA GLN A 76 -5.15 -3.25 -4.37
C GLN A 76 -4.36 -4.28 -3.55
N ALA A 77 -3.54 -3.84 -2.59
CA ALA A 77 -2.80 -4.73 -1.70
C ALA A 77 -3.76 -5.63 -0.89
N HIS A 78 -4.85 -5.06 -0.39
CA HIS A 78 -5.88 -5.81 0.33
C HIS A 78 -6.53 -6.90 -0.55
N TYR A 79 -6.84 -6.56 -1.80
CA TYR A 79 -7.37 -7.51 -2.78
C TYR A 79 -6.37 -8.64 -3.08
N ASN A 80 -5.09 -8.31 -3.29
CA ASN A 80 -4.04 -9.29 -3.54
C ASN A 80 -3.91 -10.30 -2.38
N ILE A 81 -3.92 -9.80 -1.14
CA ILE A 81 -3.88 -10.65 0.06
C ILE A 81 -5.10 -11.59 0.10
N SER A 82 -6.29 -11.04 -0.16
CA SER A 82 -7.53 -11.84 -0.20
C SER A 82 -7.48 -12.95 -1.25
N LEU A 83 -6.95 -12.65 -2.44
CA LEU A 83 -6.79 -13.62 -3.51
C LEU A 83 -5.82 -14.74 -3.12
N ILE A 84 -4.66 -14.40 -2.55
CA ILE A 84 -3.67 -15.39 -2.10
C ILE A 84 -4.28 -16.31 -1.04
N ASN A 85 -4.98 -15.76 -0.05
CA ASN A 85 -5.66 -16.56 0.99
C ASN A 85 -6.72 -17.50 0.39
N GLY A 86 -7.50 -17.01 -0.60
CA GLY A 86 -8.45 -17.84 -1.33
C GLY A 86 -7.78 -18.98 -2.10
N MET A 87 -6.64 -18.71 -2.75
CA MET A 87 -5.86 -19.72 -3.46
C MET A 87 -5.27 -20.78 -2.51
N GLN A 88 -4.74 -20.37 -1.36
CA GLN A 88 -4.23 -21.30 -0.35
C GLN A 88 -5.34 -22.22 0.17
N SER A 89 -6.52 -21.66 0.44
CA SER A 89 -7.70 -22.42 0.87
C SER A 89 -8.15 -23.42 -0.20
N TYR A 90 -8.18 -23.01 -1.47
CA TYR A 90 -8.49 -23.88 -2.60
C TYR A 90 -7.48 -25.03 -2.73
N ILE A 91 -6.18 -24.74 -2.66
CA ILE A 91 -5.13 -25.76 -2.73
C ILE A 91 -5.26 -26.75 -1.58
N HIS A 92 -5.45 -26.27 -0.35
CA HIS A 92 -5.62 -27.11 0.82
C HIS A 92 -6.83 -28.05 0.67
N GLY A 93 -8.00 -27.50 0.30
CA GLY A 93 -9.19 -28.31 0.05
C GLY A 93 -9.01 -29.36 -1.06
N LYS A 94 -8.21 -29.06 -2.10
CA LYS A 94 -7.86 -30.05 -3.13
C LYS A 94 -6.92 -31.14 -2.63
N LEU A 95 -5.95 -30.80 -1.79
CA LEU A 95 -5.02 -31.76 -1.21
C LEU A 95 -5.71 -32.68 -0.19
N GLU A 96 -6.59 -32.14 0.65
CA GLU A 96 -7.39 -32.91 1.62
C GLU A 96 -8.37 -33.87 0.92
N HIS A 97 -9.05 -33.42 -0.15
CA HIS A 97 -9.94 -34.30 -0.92
C HIS A 97 -9.20 -35.42 -1.68
N ASN A 98 -7.94 -35.23 -2.03
CA ASN A 98 -7.14 -36.23 -2.75
C ASN A 98 -6.39 -37.21 -1.84
N THR A 99 -6.38 -36.98 -0.51
CA THR A 99 -5.63 -37.83 0.46
C THR A 99 -6.50 -38.80 1.24
N THR A 100 -7.83 -38.75 1.14
CA THR A 100 -8.70 -39.87 1.58
C THR A 100 -8.70 -40.98 0.53
N PRO A 101 -8.10 -42.16 0.79
CA PRO A 101 -8.34 -43.31 -0.08
C PRO A 101 -9.80 -43.69 0.10
N ASN A 102 -10.54 -43.72 -1.01
CA ASN A 102 -11.88 -44.26 -1.05
C ASN A 102 -11.81 -45.79 -0.90
N THR A 103 -11.50 -46.28 0.30
CA THR A 103 -11.69 -47.68 0.69
C THR A 103 -13.16 -47.89 1.03
N GLN A 104 -14.02 -47.84 0.01
CA GLN A 104 -15.30 -48.53 0.05
C GLN A 104 -15.07 -49.98 -0.42
N TYR A 105 -14.55 -50.81 0.49
CA TYR A 105 -14.84 -52.24 0.43
C TYR A 105 -16.27 -52.41 0.91
N HIS A 106 -17.21 -52.63 -0.02
CA HIS A 106 -18.48 -53.28 0.30
C HIS A 106 -18.43 -54.69 -0.29
N ARG A 107 -18.52 -55.67 0.61
CA ARG A 107 -18.70 -57.09 0.34
C ARG A 107 -20.12 -57.36 -0.16
#